data_AF-A0A955ZBX5-F1
#
_entry.id   AF-A0A955ZBX5-F1
#
_cell.length_a   1.000
_cell.length_b   1.000
_cell.length_c   1.000
_cell.angle_alpha   90.00
_cell.angle_beta   90.00
_cell.angle_gamma   90.00
#
_symmetry.space_group_name_H-M   'P 1'
#
loop_
_entity.id
_entity.type
_entity.pdbx_description
1 polymer ?
#
loop_
_entity_poly.entity_id
_entity_poly.type
_entity_poly.pdbx_seq_one_letter_code
_entity_poly.pdbx_strand_id
1 'polypeptide(L)'
;MKDLVAKGSFTAPEGTVSIKELDMTGDGTKTGIAVMIKKPAGYDAANGDWYYDIRDTAGNVMSDPPPGKTAMCIQCHVGGKSTDYLLGTKLQ
;
A
#
# COMPACT_ATOMS: atom_id res chain seq x y z
N MET A 1 -9.79 -14.12 -5.52
CA MET A 1 -9.33 -12.74 -5.21
C MET A 1 -10.38 -11.69 -5.56
N LYS A 2 -11.06 -11.77 -6.71
CA LYS A 2 -12.23 -10.92 -7.05
C LYS A 2 -13.33 -10.92 -5.96
N ASP A 3 -13.57 -12.06 -5.33
CA ASP A 3 -14.65 -12.20 -4.34
C ASP A 3 -14.34 -11.61 -2.95
N LEU A 4 -13.06 -11.41 -2.62
CA LEU A 4 -12.63 -10.72 -1.40
C LEU A 4 -12.80 -9.19 -1.53
N VAL A 5 -12.78 -8.70 -2.77
CA VAL A 5 -12.89 -7.27 -3.11
C VAL A 5 -14.34 -6.83 -3.29
N ALA A 6 -15.22 -7.74 -3.73
CA ALA A 6 -16.63 -7.44 -4.02
C ALA A 6 -17.54 -7.41 -2.78
N LYS A 7 -17.10 -7.94 -1.64
CA LYS A 7 -17.86 -7.90 -0.39
C LYS A 7 -17.37 -6.74 0.47
N GLY A 8 -18.29 -5.86 0.86
CA GLY A 8 -18.02 -4.72 1.72
C GLY A 8 -17.19 -5.11 2.94
N SER A 9 -16.19 -4.28 3.22
CA SER A 9 -15.18 -4.43 4.27
C SER A 9 -14.44 -5.76 4.36
N PHE A 10 -13.12 -5.70 4.23
CA PHE A 10 -12.23 -6.81 4.53
C PHE A 10 -11.07 -6.32 5.40
N THR A 11 -10.48 -7.24 6.15
CA THR A 11 -9.24 -7.03 6.89
C THR A 11 -8.17 -7.93 6.28
N ALA A 12 -7.03 -7.36 5.92
CA ALA A 12 -5.92 -8.10 5.35
C ALA A 12 -5.25 -8.94 6.44
N PRO A 13 -4.98 -10.24 6.19
CA PRO A 13 -4.14 -11.05 7.09
C PRO A 13 -2.74 -10.44 7.26
N GLU A 14 -2.12 -10.66 8.42
CA GLU A 14 -0.69 -10.39 8.62
C GLU A 14 0.14 -11.02 7.48
N GLY A 15 1.15 -10.31 7.01
CA GLY A 15 1.99 -10.73 5.89
C GLY A 15 1.38 -10.48 4.51
N THR A 16 0.16 -9.94 4.43
CA THR A 16 -0.38 -9.47 3.14
C THR A 16 0.55 -8.43 2.51
N VAL A 17 0.88 -8.64 1.24
CA VAL A 17 1.68 -7.70 0.45
C VAL A 17 0.84 -7.14 -0.69
N SER A 18 0.80 -5.81 -0.80
CA SER A 18 0.30 -5.11 -1.99
C SER A 18 1.47 -4.52 -2.75
N ILE A 19 1.49 -4.72 -4.06
CA ILE A 19 2.52 -4.19 -4.96
C ILE A 19 1.80 -3.41 -6.05
N LYS A 20 2.20 -2.15 -6.24
CA LYS A 20 1.70 -1.28 -7.31
C LYS A 20 2.88 -0.81 -8.14
N GLU A 21 2.87 -1.11 -9.43
CA GLU A 21 3.81 -0.51 -10.38
C GLU A 21 3.38 0.93 -10.68
N LEU A 22 4.36 1.82 -10.77
CA LEU A 22 4.12 3.25 -10.97
C LEU A 22 4.52 3.64 -12.39
N ASP A 23 3.60 4.27 -13.10
CA ASP A 23 3.86 5.09 -14.27
C ASP A 23 3.57 6.54 -13.88
N MET A 24 4.61 7.25 -13.48
CA MET A 24 4.49 8.65 -13.04
C MET A 24 4.57 9.62 -14.23
N THR A 25 4.96 9.15 -15.42
CA THR A 25 5.09 9.94 -16.65
C THR A 25 3.80 9.89 -17.50
N GLY A 26 2.98 8.86 -17.31
CA GLY A 26 1.71 8.66 -18.03
C GLY A 26 1.88 8.12 -19.45
N ASP A 27 3.09 7.65 -19.80
CA ASP A 27 3.46 7.15 -21.12
C ASP A 27 3.59 5.62 -21.18
N GLY A 28 3.22 4.93 -20.10
CA GLY A 28 3.37 3.50 -19.92
C GLY A 28 4.74 3.07 -19.40
N THR A 29 5.67 4.00 -19.17
CA THR A 29 7.00 3.68 -18.65
C THR A 29 6.91 3.37 -17.16
N LYS A 30 7.39 2.19 -16.76
CA LYS A 30 7.54 1.87 -15.35
C LYS A 30 8.63 2.74 -14.74
N THR A 31 8.23 3.57 -13.78
CA THR A 31 9.10 4.53 -13.06
C THR A 31 9.46 4.07 -11.65
N GLY A 32 8.70 3.13 -11.08
CA GLY A 32 8.97 2.60 -9.75
C GLY A 32 7.94 1.57 -9.29
N ILE A 33 8.04 1.18 -8.02
CA ILE A 33 7.14 0.22 -7.37
C ILE A 33 6.79 0.77 -5.99
N ALA A 34 5.50 0.86 -5.67
CA ALA A 34 5.04 1.10 -4.30
C ALA A 34 4.65 -0.24 -3.66
N VAL A 35 5.10 -0.47 -2.43
CA VAL A 35 4.80 -1.70 -1.68
C VAL A 35 4.15 -1.35 -0.35
N MET A 36 3.12 -2.12 0.00
CA MET A 36 2.53 -2.14 1.34
C MET A 36 2.63 -3.54 1.92
N ILE A 37 2.99 -3.66 3.20
CA ILE A 37 3.06 -4.95 3.90
C ILE A 37 2.25 -4.85 5.20
N LYS A 38 1.29 -5.76 5.39
CA LYS A 38 0.56 -5.88 6.65
C LYS A 38 1.49 -6.47 7.70
N LYS A 39 1.85 -5.68 8.69
CA LYS A 39 2.74 -6.08 9.79
C LYS A 39 1.95 -6.74 10.93
N PRO A 40 2.64 -7.38 11.89
CA PRO A 40 2.01 -7.88 13.09
C PRO A 40 1.25 -6.78 13.84
N ALA A 41 0.18 -7.17 14.51
CA ALA A 41 -0.65 -6.26 15.30
C ALA A 41 0.20 -5.46 16.30
N GLY A 42 -0.02 -4.14 16.35
CA GLY A 42 0.72 -3.23 17.24
C GLY A 42 1.96 -2.59 16.58
N TYR A 43 2.31 -2.97 15.36
CA TYR A 43 3.32 -2.24 14.59
C TYR A 43 2.93 -0.77 14.42
N ASP A 44 1.72 -0.49 13.95
CA ASP A 44 1.16 0.85 13.78
C ASP A 44 -0.37 0.82 13.88
N ALA A 45 -0.89 0.42 15.05
CA ALA A 45 -2.30 0.12 15.25
C ALA A 45 -3.24 1.30 14.89
N ALA A 46 -2.77 2.53 15.05
CA ALA A 46 -3.53 3.74 14.68
C ALA A 46 -3.79 3.83 13.17
N ASN A 47 -2.92 3.24 12.36
CA ASN A 47 -2.94 3.28 10.89
C ASN A 47 -3.08 1.89 10.26
N GLY A 48 -3.59 0.91 11.02
CA GLY A 48 -3.88 -0.43 10.52
C GLY A 48 -2.65 -1.30 10.31
N ASP A 49 -1.55 -1.06 11.01
CA ASP A 49 -0.36 -1.92 11.01
C ASP A 49 0.27 -2.10 9.61
N TRP A 50 0.16 -1.09 8.75
CA TRP A 50 0.77 -1.12 7.41
C TRP A 50 2.17 -0.53 7.41
N TYR A 51 3.10 -1.27 6.82
CA TYR A 51 4.42 -0.79 6.40
C TYR A 51 4.35 -0.34 4.94
N TYR A 52 5.04 0.76 4.61
CA TYR A 52 5.11 1.34 3.27
C TYR A 52 6.55 1.45 2.80
N ASP A 53 6.83 1.12 1.54
CA ASP A 53 8.09 1.46 0.87
C ASP A 53 7.86 1.85 -0.60
N ILE A 54 8.81 2.61 -1.15
CA ILE A 54 8.93 2.83 -2.59
C ILE A 54 10.23 2.17 -3.04
N ARG A 55 10.20 1.55 -4.21
CA ARG A 55 11.34 0.90 -4.82
C ARG A 55 11.59 1.43 -6.21
N ASP A 56 12.85 1.41 -6.61
CA ASP A 56 13.24 1.65 -7.99
C ASP A 56 12.74 0.55 -8.92
N THR A 57 12.98 0.69 -10.22
CA THR A 57 12.55 -0.28 -11.23
C THR A 57 13.22 -1.65 -11.09
N ALA A 58 14.39 -1.72 -10.43
CA ALA A 58 15.11 -2.93 -10.10
C ALA A 58 14.63 -3.58 -8.78
N GLY A 59 13.76 -2.90 -8.01
CA GLY A 59 13.21 -3.39 -6.76
C GLY A 59 14.03 -3.05 -5.52
N ASN A 60 15.01 -2.14 -5.61
CA ASN A 60 15.73 -1.65 -4.44
C ASN A 60 14.89 -0.64 -3.68
N VAL A 61 14.84 -0.76 -2.35
CA VAL A 61 14.12 0.19 -1.50
C VAL A 61 14.79 1.56 -1.58
N MET A 62 14.01 2.58 -1.91
CA MET A 62 14.44 3.97 -1.92
C MET A 62 14.44 4.52 -0.49
N SER A 63 15.37 5.44 -0.21
CA SER A 63 15.49 6.08 1.11
C SER A 63 14.55 7.28 1.28
N ASP A 64 14.03 7.83 0.18
CA ASP A 64 13.10 8.95 0.18
C ASP A 64 11.86 8.61 -0.70
N PRO A 65 10.65 8.55 -0.13
CA PRO A 65 10.38 8.72 1.30
C PRO A 65 10.93 7.56 2.13
N PRO A 66 11.31 7.78 3.41
CA PRO A 66 11.82 6.72 4.27
C PRO A 66 10.81 5.59 4.40
N PRO A 67 11.22 4.32 4.28
CA PRO A 67 10.33 3.19 4.42
C PRO A 67 9.83 3.04 5.86
N GLY A 68 8.65 2.45 6.03
CA GLY A 68 8.06 2.20 7.34
C GLY A 68 6.71 2.88 7.53
N LYS A 69 6.59 3.67 8.59
CA LYS A 69 5.38 4.43 8.96
C LYS A 69 5.38 5.80 8.27
N THR A 70 5.43 5.78 6.95
CA THR A 70 5.64 6.99 6.15
C THR A 70 4.39 7.87 6.15
N ALA A 71 4.49 9.08 6.71
CA ALA A 71 3.35 9.97 6.95
C ALA A 71 2.54 10.28 5.68
N MET A 72 3.22 10.55 4.55
CA MET A 72 2.57 10.80 3.27
C MET A 72 1.68 9.63 2.82
N CYS A 73 2.19 8.39 2.93
CA CYS A 73 1.43 7.20 2.56
C CYS A 73 0.25 6.98 3.50
N ILE A 74 0.46 7.13 4.81
CA ILE A 74 -0.60 7.00 5.83
C ILE A 74 -1.72 8.01 5.58
N GLN A 75 -1.37 9.28 5.34
CA GLN A 75 -2.34 10.35 5.11
C GLN A 75 -3.22 10.10 3.89
N CYS A 76 -2.66 9.59 2.79
CA CYS A 76 -3.47 9.23 1.61
C CYS A 76 -4.32 7.97 1.85
N HIS A 77 -3.79 6.99 2.58
CA HIS A 77 -4.46 5.71 2.80
C HIS A 77 -5.52 5.72 3.90
N VAL A 78 -5.57 6.74 4.76
CA VAL A 78 -6.55 6.86 5.85
C VAL A 78 -8.01 6.86 5.37
N GLY A 79 -8.27 7.28 4.14
CA GLY A 79 -9.60 7.21 3.51
C GLY A 79 -10.07 5.78 3.23
N GLY A 80 -9.17 4.80 3.27
CA GLY A 80 -9.42 3.39 2.98
C GLY A 80 -9.74 2.52 4.19
N LYS A 81 -10.04 3.09 5.37
CA LYS A 81 -10.27 2.31 6.60
C LYS A 81 -11.26 1.16 6.45
N SER A 82 -12.33 1.36 5.66
CA SER A 82 -13.33 0.31 5.42
C SER A 82 -12.77 -0.89 4.65
N THR A 83 -11.70 -0.72 3.89
CA THR A 83 -11.04 -1.77 3.09
C THR A 83 -9.64 -2.06 3.64
N ASP A 84 -9.46 -1.85 4.95
CA ASP A 84 -8.18 -2.01 5.63
C ASP A 84 -7.03 -1.30 4.91
N TYR A 85 -7.26 -0.02 4.60
CA TYR A 85 -6.32 0.90 3.96
C TYR A 85 -5.92 0.51 2.53
N LEU A 86 -6.44 -0.57 1.96
CA LEU A 86 -6.21 -0.94 0.56
C LEU A 86 -7.26 -0.29 -0.34
N LEU A 87 -6.83 0.71 -1.12
CA LEU A 87 -7.71 1.54 -1.96
C LEU A 87 -7.93 0.99 -3.38
N GLY A 88 -7.22 -0.06 -3.79
CA GLY A 88 -7.26 -0.65 -5.15
C GLY A 88 -8.56 -1.38 -5.52
N THR A 89 -9.60 -1.28 -4.71
CA THR A 89 -10.91 -1.91 -4.93
C THR A 89 -11.94 -0.95 -5.53
N LYS A 90 -11.59 0.34 -5.65
CA LYS A 90 -12.38 1.34 -6.37
C LYS A 90 -11.53 1.90 -7.50
N LEU A 91 -11.99 1.75 -8.73
CA LEU A 91 -11.52 2.57 -9.84
C LEU A 91 -11.91 4.01 -9.47
N GLN A 92 -10.90 4.90 -9.40
CA GLN A 92 -11.16 6.34 -9.47
C GLN A 92 -11.45 6.71 -10.92
#